data_AF-A0A5R2N4E5-F1
#
_entry.id   AF-A0A5R2N4E5-F1
#
_cell.length_a   1.000
_cell.length_b   1.000
_cell.length_c   1.000
_cell.angle_alpha   90.00
_cell.angle_beta   90.00
_cell.angle_gamma   90.00
#
_symmetry.space_group_name_H-M   'P 1'
#
loop_
_entity.id
_entity.type
_entity.pdbx_description
1 polymer ?
#
loop_
_entity_poly.entity_id
_entity_poly.type
_entity_poly.pdbx_seq_one_letter_code
_entity_poly.pdbx_strand_id
1 'polypeptide(L)'
;IVVAGLLALIAFMLLHMFFRTEKGTAVRAVGANPDMAEAQGINVWAATIGGVGLASAFSASSGALMVQSQGFADVNMGLGILINGLAALMIGEAVVGKQTVWRQLLAPFAGAIIYYQLVSFCLAAGMPPPDLKLATGLFVLAMLALPSLKRSRGSAPAREA
;
A
#
# COMPACT_ATOMS: atom_id res chain seq x y z
N ILE A 1 19.70 1.03 7.39
CA ILE A 1 18.80 -0.15 7.19
C ILE A 1 18.21 -0.64 8.51
N VAL A 2 19.03 -1.00 9.52
CA VAL A 2 18.52 -1.50 10.82
C VAL A 2 17.54 -0.54 11.51
N VAL A 3 17.87 0.76 11.54
CA VAL A 3 17.01 1.81 12.14
C VAL A 3 15.67 1.94 11.41
N ALA A 4 15.69 1.91 10.06
CA ALA A 4 14.47 1.98 9.26
C ALA A 4 13.59 0.73 9.42
N GLY A 5 14.19 -0.46 9.53
CA GLY A 5 13.47 -1.70 9.81
C GLY A 5 12.82 -1.72 11.19
N LEU A 6 13.49 -1.18 12.20
CA LEU A 6 12.92 -1.04 13.55
C LEU A 6 11.71 -0.08 13.56
N LEU A 7 11.84 1.08 12.91
CA LEU A 7 10.76 2.06 12.77
C LEU A 7 9.54 1.48 12.05
N ALA A 8 9.77 0.72 10.98
CA ALA A 8 8.74 -0.01 10.25
C ALA A 8 7.98 -1.01 11.15
N LEU A 9 8.70 -1.75 12.01
CA LEU A 9 8.11 -2.74 12.92
C LEU A 9 7.30 -2.06 14.03
N ILE A 10 7.80 -0.94 14.58
CA ILE A 10 7.08 -0.12 15.56
C ILE A 10 5.79 0.44 14.93
N ALA A 11 5.87 0.98 13.71
CA ALA A 11 4.72 1.49 12.98
C ALA A 11 3.66 0.40 12.75
N PHE A 12 4.10 -0.81 12.36
CA PHE A 12 3.22 -1.95 12.20
C PHE A 12 2.51 -2.32 13.51
N MET A 13 3.24 -2.39 14.62
CA MET A 13 2.67 -2.73 15.93
C MET A 13 1.67 -1.68 16.43
N LEU A 14 2.02 -0.40 16.27
CA LEU A 14 1.14 0.72 16.63
C LEU A 14 -0.14 0.73 15.80
N LEU A 15 -0.05 0.54 14.48
CA LEU A 15 -1.22 0.47 13.61
C LEU A 15 -2.09 -0.74 13.93
N HIS A 16 -1.48 -1.89 14.18
CA HIS A 16 -2.21 -3.10 14.56
C HIS A 16 -2.99 -2.88 15.87
N MET A 17 -2.39 -2.22 16.87
CA MET A 17 -3.08 -1.86 18.10
C MET A 17 -4.19 -0.83 17.85
N PHE A 18 -3.91 0.22 17.08
CA PHE A 18 -4.86 1.28 16.76
C PHE A 18 -6.11 0.74 16.06
N PHE A 19 -5.96 -0.12 15.05
CA PHE A 19 -7.10 -0.70 14.33
C PHE A 19 -7.95 -1.70 15.15
N ARG A 20 -7.49 -2.10 16.34
CA ARG A 20 -8.29 -2.88 17.32
C ARG A 20 -9.05 -2.00 18.32
N THR A 21 -8.73 -0.71 18.41
CA THR A 21 -9.44 0.23 19.29
C THR A 21 -10.77 0.69 18.68
N GLU A 22 -11.70 1.19 19.53
CA GLU A 22 -12.99 1.73 19.10
C GLU A 22 -12.86 2.84 18.06
N LYS A 23 -11.85 3.71 18.21
CA LYS A 23 -11.56 4.77 17.23
C LYS A 23 -11.06 4.21 15.91
N GLY A 24 -10.24 3.16 15.94
CA GLY A 24 -9.77 2.47 14.74
C GLY A 24 -10.90 1.74 13.99
N THR A 25 -11.86 1.14 14.71
CA THR A 25 -13.05 0.54 14.10
C THR A 25 -13.99 1.59 13.52
N ALA A 26 -14.12 2.75 14.18
CA ALA A 26 -14.92 3.87 13.67
C ALA A 26 -14.36 4.42 12.36
N VAL A 27 -13.04 4.61 12.27
CA VAL A 27 -12.37 5.04 11.02
C VAL A 27 -12.60 4.04 9.89
N ARG A 28 -12.59 2.74 10.18
CA ARG A 28 -12.89 1.70 9.19
C ARG A 28 -14.36 1.68 8.76
N ALA A 29 -15.28 1.92 9.68
CA ALA A 29 -16.71 2.02 9.36
C ALA A 29 -16.96 3.21 8.41
N VAL A 30 -16.36 4.36 8.71
CA VAL A 30 -16.40 5.55 7.85
C VAL A 30 -15.80 5.27 6.46
N GLY A 31 -14.69 4.54 6.40
CA GLY A 31 -14.06 4.16 5.11
C GLY A 31 -14.86 3.14 4.28
N ALA A 32 -15.73 2.35 4.91
CA ALA A 32 -16.57 1.38 4.21
C ALA A 32 -17.88 1.99 3.71
N ASN A 33 -18.53 2.80 4.55
CA ASN A 33 -19.73 3.54 4.17
C ASN A 33 -19.90 4.79 5.07
N PRO A 34 -19.63 6.00 4.56
CA PRO A 34 -19.74 7.23 5.34
C PRO A 34 -21.17 7.52 5.78
N ASP A 35 -22.16 7.27 4.91
CA ASP A 35 -23.58 7.53 5.20
C ASP A 35 -24.09 6.65 6.36
N MET A 36 -23.66 5.39 6.40
CA MET A 36 -23.99 4.48 7.50
C MET A 36 -23.29 4.88 8.80
N ALA A 37 -22.05 5.36 8.73
CA ALA A 37 -21.31 5.79 9.91
C ALA A 37 -21.92 7.06 10.53
N GLU A 38 -22.37 8.00 9.70
CA GLU A 38 -23.07 9.20 10.14
C GLU A 38 -24.41 8.88 10.81
N ALA A 39 -25.18 7.93 10.25
CA ALA A 39 -26.42 7.44 10.85
C ALA A 39 -26.21 6.73 12.20
N GLN A 40 -25.01 6.19 12.46
CA GLN A 40 -24.62 5.56 13.73
C GLN A 40 -24.04 6.58 14.75
N GLY A 41 -24.11 7.88 14.46
CA GLY A 41 -23.62 8.94 15.34
C GLY A 41 -22.09 9.10 15.35
N ILE A 42 -21.39 8.51 14.38
CA ILE A 42 -19.94 8.69 14.22
C ILE A 42 -19.68 9.96 13.42
N ASN A 43 -18.83 10.84 13.95
CA ASN A 43 -18.41 12.03 13.22
C ASN A 43 -17.45 11.66 12.08
N VAL A 44 -17.98 11.57 10.86
CA VAL A 44 -17.25 11.25 9.61
C VAL A 44 -16.09 12.22 9.37
N TRP A 45 -16.29 13.53 9.62
CA TRP A 45 -15.27 14.55 9.45
C TRP A 45 -14.07 14.34 10.38
N ALA A 46 -14.32 14.15 11.67
CA ALA A 46 -13.26 13.93 12.66
C ALA A 46 -12.48 12.63 12.37
N ALA A 47 -13.18 11.57 11.97
CA ALA A 47 -12.56 10.30 11.59
C ALA A 47 -11.69 10.44 10.32
N THR A 48 -12.17 11.19 9.32
CA THR A 48 -11.45 11.41 8.06
C THR A 48 -10.20 12.26 8.27
N ILE A 49 -10.30 13.37 9.01
CA ILE A 49 -9.15 14.22 9.34
C ILE A 49 -8.12 13.44 10.17
N GLY A 50 -8.57 12.65 11.14
CA GLY A 50 -7.68 11.79 11.92
C GLY A 50 -6.95 10.75 11.06
N GLY A 51 -7.66 10.10 10.14
CA GLY A 51 -7.08 9.10 9.23
C GLY A 51 -6.10 9.70 8.23
N VAL A 52 -6.50 10.77 7.55
CA VAL A 52 -5.63 11.49 6.59
C VAL A 52 -4.42 12.10 7.29
N GLY A 53 -4.60 12.71 8.46
CA GLY A 53 -3.50 13.25 9.26
C GLY A 53 -2.47 12.19 9.66
N LEU A 54 -2.93 11.00 10.09
CA LEU A 54 -2.06 9.86 10.35
C LEU A 54 -1.30 9.39 9.10
N ALA A 55 -1.99 9.28 7.96
CA ALA A 55 -1.37 8.89 6.70
C ALA A 55 -0.29 9.89 6.26
N SER A 56 -0.58 11.20 6.38
CA SER A 56 0.38 12.25 6.08
C SER A 56 1.58 12.25 7.03
N ALA A 57 1.38 11.96 8.31
CA ALA A 57 2.49 11.84 9.27
C ALA A 57 3.43 10.67 8.93
N PHE A 58 2.89 9.52 8.54
CA PHE A 58 3.69 8.39 8.06
C PHE A 58 4.42 8.71 6.74
N SER A 59 3.76 9.40 5.81
CA SER A 59 4.39 9.83 4.55
C SER A 59 5.54 10.81 4.79
N ALA A 60 5.34 11.81 5.65
CA ALA A 60 6.36 12.80 6.00
C ALA A 60 7.56 12.17 6.71
N SER A 61 7.32 11.28 7.68
CA SER A 61 8.40 10.57 8.39
C SER A 61 9.21 9.66 7.46
N SER A 62 8.54 8.95 6.54
CA SER A 62 9.21 8.16 5.50
C SER A 62 10.06 9.04 4.57
N GLY A 63 9.53 10.18 4.13
CA GLY A 63 10.25 11.14 3.29
C GLY A 63 11.48 11.72 3.98
N ALA A 64 11.38 12.08 5.26
CA ALA A 64 12.50 12.58 6.05
C ALA A 64 13.62 11.54 6.22
N LEU A 65 13.27 10.26 6.39
CA LEU A 65 14.26 9.16 6.43
C LEU A 65 14.92 8.96 5.06
N MET A 66 14.17 9.11 3.98
CA MET A 66 14.70 8.95 2.63
C MET A 66 15.69 10.05 2.26
N VAL A 67 15.39 11.31 2.56
CA VAL A 67 16.33 12.43 2.34
C VAL A 67 17.60 12.24 3.16
N GLN A 68 17.50 11.79 4.41
CA GLN A 68 18.68 11.46 5.22
C GLN A 68 19.50 10.31 4.62
N SER A 69 18.85 9.31 4.01
CA SER A 69 19.56 8.19 3.39
C SER A 69 20.18 8.52 2.03
N GLN A 70 19.61 9.47 1.28
CA GLN A 70 20.10 9.85 -0.06
C GLN A 70 21.02 11.07 -0.04
N GLY A 71 20.98 11.89 1.00
CA GLY A 71 21.81 13.10 1.14
C GLY A 71 21.39 14.27 0.23
N PHE A 72 20.32 14.12 -0.56
CA PHE A 72 19.77 15.14 -1.44
C PHE A 72 18.24 15.05 -1.49
N ALA A 73 17.58 16.15 -1.80
CA ALA A 73 16.12 16.22 -1.97
C ALA A 73 15.79 16.86 -3.33
N ASP A 74 15.06 16.13 -4.16
CA ASP A 74 14.55 16.61 -5.46
C ASP A 74 13.02 16.49 -5.52
N VAL A 75 12.36 17.39 -6.26
CA VAL A 75 10.89 17.37 -6.42
C VAL A 75 10.43 16.11 -7.16
N ASN A 76 11.25 15.56 -8.05
CA ASN A 76 10.95 14.33 -8.79
C ASN A 76 11.10 13.06 -7.93
N MET A 77 11.75 13.16 -6.76
CA MET A 77 12.00 12.01 -5.89
C MET A 77 10.67 11.40 -5.38
N GLY A 78 9.67 12.25 -5.12
CA GLY A 78 8.36 11.82 -4.61
C GLY A 78 7.54 10.99 -5.59
N LEU A 79 7.60 11.32 -6.89
CA LEU A 79 6.73 10.72 -7.91
C LEU A 79 7.06 9.22 -8.10
N GLY A 80 8.35 8.88 -8.12
CA GLY A 80 8.79 7.47 -8.21
C GLY A 80 8.41 6.64 -6.99
N ILE A 81 8.44 7.23 -5.79
CA ILE A 81 8.10 6.54 -4.54
C ILE A 81 6.62 6.21 -4.49
N LEU A 82 5.75 7.13 -4.92
CA LEU A 82 4.30 6.91 -4.95
C LEU A 82 3.92 5.75 -5.87
N ILE A 83 4.50 5.71 -7.08
CA ILE A 83 4.24 4.64 -8.06
C ILE A 83 4.71 3.29 -7.51
N ASN A 84 5.95 3.22 -7.02
CA ASN A 84 6.51 1.99 -6.47
C ASN A 84 5.75 1.52 -5.22
N GLY A 85 5.31 2.46 -4.38
CA GLY A 85 4.54 2.18 -3.17
C GLY A 85 3.16 1.60 -3.48
N LEU A 86 2.42 2.20 -4.42
CA LEU A 86 1.13 1.67 -4.88
C LEU A 86 1.30 0.30 -5.54
N ALA A 87 2.32 0.11 -6.38
CA ALA A 87 2.61 -1.18 -7.00
C ALA A 87 2.89 -2.28 -5.96
N ALA A 88 3.77 -2.01 -4.99
CA ALA A 88 4.08 -2.93 -3.91
C ALA A 88 2.85 -3.25 -3.06
N LEU A 89 2.01 -2.26 -2.74
CA LEU A 89 0.75 -2.47 -2.02
C LEU A 89 -0.18 -3.40 -2.80
N MET A 90 -0.42 -3.13 -4.09
CA MET A 90 -1.31 -3.95 -4.93
C MET A 90 -0.82 -5.40 -5.05
N ILE A 91 0.49 -5.61 -5.24
CA ILE A 91 1.10 -6.95 -5.27
C ILE A 91 0.90 -7.64 -3.93
N GLY A 92 1.15 -6.94 -2.83
CA GLY A 92 0.94 -7.44 -1.48
C GLY A 92 -0.50 -7.85 -1.21
N GLU A 93 -1.47 -7.03 -1.60
CA GLU A 93 -2.89 -7.34 -1.45
C GLU A 93 -3.33 -8.53 -2.31
N ALA A 94 -2.77 -8.68 -3.51
CA ALA A 94 -3.06 -9.81 -4.39
C ALA A 94 -2.58 -11.16 -3.80
N VAL A 95 -1.44 -11.16 -3.11
CA VAL A 95 -0.84 -12.36 -2.50
C VAL A 95 -1.46 -12.66 -1.13
N VAL A 96 -1.57 -11.64 -0.28
CA VAL A 96 -2.00 -11.79 1.13
C VAL A 96 -3.53 -11.77 1.25
N GLY A 97 -4.27 -11.15 0.33
CA GLY A 97 -5.73 -11.10 0.35
C GLY A 97 -6.30 -10.13 1.40
N LYS A 98 -7.53 -9.68 1.17
CA LYS A 98 -8.16 -8.56 1.91
C LYS A 98 -9.07 -8.95 3.08
N GLN A 99 -9.04 -10.21 3.52
CA GLN A 99 -10.10 -10.76 4.39
C GLN A 99 -9.99 -10.34 5.86
N THR A 100 -8.80 -10.07 6.38
CA THR A 100 -8.62 -9.65 7.78
C THR A 100 -7.78 -8.39 7.87
N VAL A 101 -8.01 -7.58 8.91
CA VAL A 101 -7.24 -6.35 9.21
C VAL A 101 -5.75 -6.65 9.32
N TRP A 102 -5.41 -7.76 9.95
CA TRP A 102 -4.03 -8.26 10.04
C TRP A 102 -3.41 -8.50 8.66
N ARG A 103 -4.17 -9.11 7.74
CA ARG A 103 -3.71 -9.36 6.36
C ARG A 103 -3.58 -8.08 5.57
N GLN A 104 -4.52 -7.14 5.72
CA GLN A 104 -4.43 -5.82 5.07
C GLN A 104 -3.21 -5.03 5.56
N LEU A 105 -2.87 -5.12 6.85
CA LEU A 105 -1.71 -4.43 7.39
C LEU A 105 -0.38 -5.09 6.97
N LEU A 106 -0.36 -6.42 6.82
CA LEU A 106 0.81 -7.15 6.33
C LEU A 106 1.02 -7.05 4.82
N ALA A 107 -0.04 -6.81 4.05
CA ALA A 107 0.00 -6.72 2.59
C ALA A 107 1.11 -5.80 2.06
N PRO A 108 1.21 -4.51 2.47
CA PRO A 108 2.27 -3.63 1.96
C PRO A 108 3.68 -4.09 2.33
N PHE A 109 3.89 -4.69 3.50
CA PHE A 109 5.20 -5.21 3.90
C PHE A 109 5.62 -6.42 3.07
N ALA A 110 4.72 -7.40 2.92
CA ALA A 110 4.96 -8.56 2.09
C ALA A 110 5.16 -8.18 0.62
N GLY A 111 4.32 -7.26 0.13
CA GLY A 111 4.40 -6.73 -1.23
C GLY A 111 5.70 -6.00 -1.53
N ALA A 112 6.21 -5.19 -0.59
CA ALA A 112 7.51 -4.53 -0.75
C ALA A 112 8.67 -5.54 -0.84
N ILE A 113 8.68 -6.59 -0.01
CA ILE A 113 9.70 -7.64 -0.07
C ILE A 113 9.66 -8.34 -1.44
N ILE A 114 8.47 -8.74 -1.89
CA ILE A 114 8.30 -9.42 -3.18
C ILE A 114 8.71 -8.51 -4.34
N TYR A 115 8.27 -7.25 -4.32
CA TYR A 115 8.59 -6.26 -5.35
C TYR A 115 10.10 -6.05 -5.49
N TYR A 116 10.80 -5.79 -4.38
CA TYR A 116 12.25 -5.57 -4.42
C TYR A 116 13.04 -6.86 -4.72
N GLN A 117 12.54 -8.03 -4.34
CA GLN A 117 13.17 -9.30 -4.72
C GLN A 117 13.06 -9.54 -6.23
N LEU A 118 11.91 -9.25 -6.84
CA LEU A 118 11.73 -9.30 -8.30
C LEU A 118 12.67 -8.33 -9.03
N VAL A 119 12.75 -7.09 -8.55
CA VAL A 119 13.68 -6.08 -9.10
C VAL A 119 15.13 -6.58 -9.02
N SER A 120 15.52 -7.17 -7.88
CA SER A 120 16.86 -7.72 -7.66
C SER A 120 17.18 -8.89 -8.59
N PHE A 121 16.21 -9.78 -8.84
CA PHE A 121 16.36 -10.88 -9.81
C PHE A 121 16.53 -10.37 -11.24
N CYS A 122 15.75 -9.36 -11.65
CA CYS A 122 15.92 -8.75 -12.97
C CYS A 122 17.28 -8.05 -13.13
N LEU A 123 17.80 -7.41 -12.07
CA LEU A 123 19.15 -6.84 -12.05
C LEU A 123 20.23 -7.91 -12.19
N ALA A 124 20.10 -9.04 -11.48
CA ALA A 124 21.03 -10.16 -11.56
C ALA A 124 21.04 -10.84 -12.95
N ALA A 125 19.94 -10.76 -13.70
CA ALA A 125 19.84 -11.22 -15.08
C ALA A 125 20.51 -10.30 -16.12
N GLY A 126 21.15 -9.19 -15.68
CA GLY A 126 22.03 -8.38 -16.52
C GLY A 126 21.35 -7.32 -17.39
N MET A 127 20.08 -6.96 -17.13
CA MET A 127 19.42 -5.87 -17.86
C MET A 127 19.90 -4.47 -17.40
N PRO A 128 20.04 -3.48 -18.31
CA PRO A 128 20.40 -2.11 -17.95
C PRO A 128 19.34 -1.43 -17.05
N PRO A 129 19.74 -0.59 -16.07
CA PRO A 129 18.82 0.14 -15.16
C PRO A 129 17.70 0.97 -15.81
N PRO A 130 17.88 1.58 -17.01
CA PRO A 130 16.80 2.27 -17.72
C PRO A 130 15.74 1.31 -18.30
N ASP A 131 16.17 0.20 -18.91
CA ASP A 131 15.29 -0.84 -19.46
C ASP A 131 14.63 -1.69 -18.36
N LEU A 132 15.28 -1.76 -17.19
CA LEU A 132 14.72 -2.38 -15.99
C LEU A 132 13.47 -1.68 -15.48
N LYS A 133 13.37 -0.35 -15.59
CA LYS A 133 12.14 0.38 -15.19
C LYS A 133 10.98 0.10 -16.15
N LEU A 134 11.26 -0.04 -17.45
CA LEU A 134 10.28 -0.47 -18.44
C LEU A 134 9.89 -1.94 -18.26
N ALA A 135 10.85 -2.82 -18.02
CA ALA A 135 10.61 -4.24 -17.79
C ALA A 135 9.90 -4.52 -16.47
N THR A 136 10.26 -3.85 -15.37
CA THR A 136 9.52 -3.94 -14.10
C THR A 136 8.15 -3.28 -14.20
N GLY A 137 8.02 -2.16 -14.90
CA GLY A 137 6.72 -1.57 -15.22
C GLY A 137 5.81 -2.52 -16.01
N LEU A 138 6.35 -3.18 -17.04
CA LEU A 138 5.65 -4.17 -17.86
C LEU A 138 5.33 -5.45 -17.07
N PHE A 139 6.25 -5.88 -16.20
CA PHE A 139 6.07 -7.06 -15.36
C PHE A 139 5.03 -6.81 -14.27
N VAL A 140 5.03 -5.65 -13.63
CA VAL A 140 3.97 -5.20 -12.70
C VAL A 140 2.65 -5.09 -13.44
N LEU A 141 2.63 -4.51 -14.65
CA LEU A 141 1.45 -4.49 -15.52
C LEU A 141 0.94 -5.90 -15.82
N ALA A 142 1.81 -6.85 -16.15
CA ALA A 142 1.45 -8.24 -16.41
C ALA A 142 0.95 -8.97 -15.15
N MET A 143 1.62 -8.79 -14.02
CA MET A 143 1.23 -9.32 -12.70
C MET A 143 -0.11 -8.75 -12.24
N LEU A 144 -0.41 -7.49 -12.56
CA LEU A 144 -1.70 -6.86 -12.27
C LEU A 144 -2.79 -7.27 -13.27
N ALA A 145 -2.42 -7.53 -14.53
CA ALA A 145 -3.32 -8.01 -15.58
C ALA A 145 -3.81 -9.45 -15.29
N LEU A 146 -2.96 -10.33 -14.78
CA LEU A 146 -3.33 -11.72 -14.47
C LEU A 146 -4.53 -11.87 -13.50
N PRO A 147 -4.60 -11.19 -12.34
CA PRO A 147 -5.75 -11.25 -11.45
C PRO A 147 -6.97 -10.48 -11.98
N SER A 148 -6.79 -9.42 -12.79
CA SER A 148 -7.92 -8.70 -13.39
C SER A 148 -8.58 -9.49 -14.54
N LEU A 149 -7.80 -10.21 -15.34
CA LEU A 149 -8.29 -11.16 -16.35
C LEU A 149 -8.97 -12.39 -15.71
N LYS A 150 -8.46 -12.87 -14.57
CA LYS A 150 -9.11 -13.96 -13.83
C LYS A 150 -10.44 -13.52 -13.20
N ARG A 151 -10.58 -12.24 -12.82
CA ARG A 151 -11.85 -11.66 -12.38
C ARG A 151 -12.84 -11.47 -13.53
N SER A 152 -12.35 -11.10 -14.73
CA SER A 152 -13.18 -11.04 -15.95
C SER A 152 -13.64 -12.41 -16.46
N ARG A 153 -13.00 -13.50 -16.06
CA ARG A 153 -13.43 -14.88 -16.34
C ARG A 153 -14.34 -15.48 -15.26
N GLY A 154 -14.65 -14.73 -14.21
CA GLY A 154 -15.41 -15.17 -13.04
C GLY A 154 -16.63 -14.31 -12.73
N SER A 155 -17.36 -13.87 -13.75
CA SER A 155 -18.80 -13.54 -13.68
C SER A 155 -19.22 -13.03 -15.06
N ALA A 156 -19.83 -13.91 -15.86
CA ALA A 156 -20.72 -13.44 -16.91
C ALA A 156 -21.77 -12.52 -16.25
N PRO A 157 -22.04 -11.33 -16.80
CA PRO A 157 -23.17 -10.53 -16.33
C PRO A 157 -24.44 -11.33 -16.64
N ALA A 158 -25.13 -11.79 -15.60
CA ALA A 158 -26.53 -12.16 -15.71
C ALA A 158 -27.28 -10.88 -16.07
N ARG A 159 -27.57 -10.77 -17.36
CA ARG A 159 -28.42 -9.75 -17.94
C ARG A 159 -29.85 -10.29 -17.82
N GLU A 160 -30.60 -9.80 -16.86
CA GLU A 160 -32.06 -9.98 -16.77
C GLU A 160 -32.61 -8.55 -16.63
N ALA A 161 -33.12 -7.94 -17.71
CA ALA A 161 -34.42 -8.13 -18.35
C ALA A 161 -35.57 -7.58 -17.48
#